data_AF-A0A0C3KAI0-F1
#
_entry.id   AF-A0A0C3KAI0-F1
#
_cell.length_a   1.000
_cell.length_b   1.000
_cell.length_c   1.000
_cell.angle_alpha   90.00
_cell.angle_beta   90.00
_cell.angle_gamma   90.00
#
_symmetry.space_group_name_H-M   'P 1'
#
loop_
_entity.id
_entity.type
_entity.pdbx_description
1 polymer ?
#
loop_
_entity_poly.entity_id
_entity_poly.type
_entity_poly.pdbx_seq_one_letter_code
_entity_poly.pdbx_strand_id
1 'polypeptide(L)'
;YLKHCLQTTCSPFFPSTEIITNMLSACDAVISGSAALRMILPANACNWAPSNLDIYVARNSSTQLYNLLQKQDYHLVSQCNSSDGDYPPSTIFTVSTFGNGHKHIDVIVSKTTSALSPIFQFHSTAVMNFFSANSLFCAYPSLTLRHHAMIN
;
A
#
# COMPACT_ATOMS: atom_id res chain seq x y z
N TYR A 1 -12.60 -15.63 -4.73
CA TYR A 1 -11.27 -15.24 -5.23
C TYR A 1 -10.68 -14.08 -4.43
N LEU A 2 -11.20 -12.85 -4.52
CA LEU A 2 -10.60 -11.67 -3.86
C LEU A 2 -10.37 -11.82 -2.35
N LYS A 3 -11.37 -12.32 -1.60
CA LYS A 3 -11.26 -12.57 -0.14
C LYS A 3 -10.11 -13.51 0.22
N HIS A 4 -9.89 -14.55 -0.58
CA HIS A 4 -8.80 -15.49 -0.38
C HIS A 4 -7.44 -14.83 -0.63
N CYS A 5 -7.27 -14.12 -1.76
CA CYS A 5 -6.01 -13.41 -2.05
C CYS A 5 -5.69 -12.35 -1.00
N LEU A 6 -6.70 -11.61 -0.54
CA LEU A 6 -6.57 -10.64 0.54
C LEU A 6 -6.11 -11.32 1.83
N GLN A 7 -6.72 -12.45 2.19
CA GLN A 7 -6.34 -13.22 3.38
C GLN A 7 -4.91 -13.71 3.29
N THR A 8 -4.52 -14.36 2.19
CA THR A 8 -3.15 -14.87 2.01
C THR A 8 -2.11 -13.74 2.03
N THR A 9 -2.45 -12.55 1.50
CA THR A 9 -1.50 -11.43 1.40
C THR A 9 -1.40 -10.64 2.71
N CYS A 10 -2.52 -10.46 3.42
CA CYS A 10 -2.59 -9.60 4.60
C CYS A 10 -2.50 -10.35 5.94
N SER A 11 -2.70 -11.67 5.98
CA SER A 11 -2.62 -12.45 7.23
C SER A 11 -1.30 -12.35 7.97
N PRO A 12 -0.13 -12.10 7.33
CA PRO A 12 1.10 -11.87 8.08
C PRO A 12 1.09 -10.55 8.87
N PHE A 13 0.27 -9.57 8.46
CA PHE A 13 0.24 -8.22 9.04
C PHE A 13 -0.91 -8.03 10.04
N PHE A 14 -2.06 -8.66 9.79
CA PHE A 14 -3.24 -8.56 10.64
C PHE A 14 -3.86 -9.93 10.88
N PRO A 15 -4.42 -10.19 12.08
CA PRO A 15 -5.03 -11.48 12.41
C PRO A 15 -6.33 -11.72 11.62
N SER A 16 -7.00 -10.65 11.16
CA SER A 16 -8.21 -10.71 10.36
C SER A 16 -8.15 -9.73 9.19
N THR A 17 -8.69 -10.14 8.05
CA THR A 17 -8.85 -9.26 6.88
C THR A 17 -9.86 -8.15 7.11
N GLU A 18 -10.80 -8.33 8.04
CA GLU A 18 -11.80 -7.31 8.37
C GLU A 18 -11.14 -6.06 8.98
N ILE A 19 -10.09 -6.26 9.77
CA ILE A 19 -9.33 -5.16 10.38
C ILE A 19 -8.79 -4.26 9.27
N ILE A 20 -8.09 -4.83 8.29
CA ILE A 20 -7.51 -4.03 7.21
C ILE A 20 -8.56 -3.44 6.29
N THR A 21 -9.61 -4.18 5.90
CA THR A 21 -10.67 -3.61 5.04
C THR A 21 -11.43 -2.48 5.73
N ASN A 22 -11.67 -2.60 7.03
CA ASN A 22 -12.31 -1.53 7.81
C ASN A 22 -11.41 -0.29 7.90
N MET A 23 -10.09 -0.46 8.08
CA MET A 23 -9.15 0.66 8.05
C MET A 23 -9.12 1.36 6.68
N LEU A 24 -9.02 0.58 5.59
CA LEU A 24 -8.99 1.13 4.24
C LEU A 24 -10.27 1.90 3.92
N SER A 25 -11.43 1.34 4.28
CA SER A 25 -12.74 1.99 4.10
C SER A 25 -12.87 3.27 4.93
N ALA A 26 -12.49 3.22 6.21
CA ALA A 26 -12.66 4.35 7.12
C ALA A 26 -11.76 5.54 6.76
N CYS A 27 -10.60 5.29 6.15
CA CYS A 27 -9.60 6.32 5.84
C CYS A 27 -9.54 6.71 4.36
N ASP A 28 -10.39 6.11 3.50
CA ASP A 28 -10.26 6.19 2.03
C ASP A 28 -8.81 5.89 1.57
N ALA A 29 -8.25 4.82 2.14
CA ALA A 29 -6.87 4.40 1.92
C ALA A 29 -6.82 3.19 0.99
N VAL A 30 -5.67 3.02 0.34
CA VAL A 30 -5.41 1.87 -0.56
C VAL A 30 -4.08 1.22 -0.21
N ILE A 31 -3.92 -0.04 -0.59
CA ILE A 31 -2.64 -0.75 -0.52
C ILE A 31 -2.07 -0.90 -1.93
N SER A 32 -0.77 -0.65 -2.09
CA SER A 32 -0.07 -0.77 -3.38
C SER A 32 1.18 -1.65 -3.26
N GLY A 33 2.16 -1.46 -4.14
CA GLY A 33 3.44 -2.15 -4.06
C GLY A 33 3.36 -3.66 -4.25
N SER A 34 4.22 -4.38 -3.53
CA SER A 34 4.36 -5.83 -3.67
C SER A 34 3.11 -6.60 -3.25
N ALA A 35 2.36 -6.11 -2.27
CA ALA A 35 1.11 -6.70 -1.82
C ALA A 35 0.04 -6.67 -2.92
N ALA A 36 -0.15 -5.51 -3.56
CA ALA A 36 -1.10 -5.38 -4.66
C ALA A 36 -0.69 -6.22 -5.89
N LEU A 37 0.61 -6.26 -6.21
CA LEU A 37 1.13 -7.10 -7.29
C LEU A 37 0.85 -8.59 -7.03
N ARG A 38 1.07 -9.07 -5.80
CA ARG A 38 0.78 -10.47 -5.43
C ARG A 38 -0.70 -10.82 -5.53
N MET A 39 -1.60 -9.86 -5.30
CA MET A 39 -3.04 -10.10 -5.44
C MET A 39 -3.49 -10.24 -6.90
N ILE A 40 -2.77 -9.64 -7.85
CA ILE A 40 -3.09 -9.70 -9.29
C ILE A 40 -2.46 -10.90 -9.96
N LEU A 41 -1.23 -11.23 -9.58
CA LEU A 41 -0.50 -12.32 -10.21
C LEU A 41 -1.12 -13.69 -9.88
N PRO A 42 -1.08 -14.66 -10.82
CA PRO A 42 -1.46 -16.03 -10.54
C PRO A 42 -0.66 -16.63 -9.37
N ALA A 43 -1.31 -17.45 -8.53
CA ALA A 43 -0.67 -18.00 -7.33
C ALA A 43 0.61 -18.82 -7.63
N ASN A 44 0.67 -19.48 -8.79
CA ASN A 44 1.84 -20.23 -9.25
C ASN A 44 3.01 -19.34 -9.71
N ALA A 45 2.77 -18.04 -9.92
CA ALA A 45 3.80 -17.06 -10.26
C ALA A 45 4.40 -16.37 -9.01
N CYS A 46 3.87 -16.63 -7.81
CA CYS A 46 4.27 -15.94 -6.58
C CYS A 46 4.90 -16.89 -5.54
N ASN A 47 6.17 -17.22 -5.73
CA ASN A 47 6.99 -17.94 -4.74
C ASN A 47 7.60 -17.03 -3.64
N TRP A 48 7.16 -15.78 -3.58
CA TRP A 48 7.66 -14.73 -2.67
C TRP A 48 6.52 -14.10 -1.89
N ALA A 49 6.75 -13.66 -0.66
CA ALA A 49 5.76 -12.92 0.14
C ALA A 49 6.17 -11.45 0.27
N PRO A 50 5.21 -10.50 0.37
CA PRO A 50 5.50 -9.12 0.71
C PRO A 50 6.28 -9.02 2.03
N SER A 51 7.39 -8.29 2.02
CA SER A 51 8.20 -8.02 3.22
C SER A 51 7.53 -7.01 4.14
N ASN A 52 6.92 -5.99 3.56
CA ASN A 52 6.21 -4.88 4.17
C ASN A 52 4.84 -4.68 3.50
N LEU A 53 4.02 -3.82 4.09
CA LEU A 53 2.73 -3.42 3.53
C LEU A 53 2.74 -1.92 3.27
N ASP A 54 2.54 -1.51 2.02
CA ASP A 54 2.53 -0.11 1.63
C ASP A 54 1.09 0.43 1.58
N ILE A 55 0.70 1.23 2.57
CA ILE A 55 -0.62 1.86 2.67
C ILE A 55 -0.52 3.33 2.23
N TYR A 56 -1.38 3.72 1.29
CA TYR A 56 -1.48 5.07 0.77
C TYR A 56 -2.74 5.73 1.30
N VAL A 57 -2.63 7.00 1.73
CA VAL A 57 -3.74 7.74 2.32
C VAL A 57 -3.64 9.23 1.97
N ALA A 58 -4.77 9.92 1.85
CA ALA A 58 -4.79 11.37 1.72
C ALA A 58 -4.45 12.05 3.06
N ARG A 59 -3.86 13.27 3.02
CA ARG A 59 -3.38 13.98 4.22
C ARG A 59 -4.46 14.24 5.26
N ASN A 60 -5.70 14.47 4.85
CA ASN A 60 -6.84 14.69 5.74
C ASN A 60 -7.22 13.44 6.56
N SER A 61 -6.92 12.24 6.05
CA SER A 61 -7.27 10.96 6.70
C SER A 61 -6.08 10.29 7.40
N SER A 62 -4.86 10.83 7.30
CA SER A 62 -3.65 10.18 7.82
C SER A 62 -3.66 10.02 9.34
N THR A 63 -4.11 11.04 10.08
CA THR A 63 -4.23 10.98 11.55
C THR A 63 -5.16 9.86 12.00
N GLN A 64 -6.28 9.66 11.29
CA GLN A 64 -7.19 8.57 11.60
C GLN A 64 -6.55 7.21 11.34
N LEU A 65 -5.83 7.05 10.22
CA LEU A 65 -5.12 5.81 9.91
C LEU A 65 -4.04 5.50 10.95
N TYR A 66 -3.27 6.49 11.39
CA TYR A 66 -2.24 6.32 12.42
C TYR A 66 -2.86 5.82 13.74
N ASN A 67 -3.98 6.41 14.16
CA ASN A 67 -4.69 5.99 15.36
C ASN A 67 -5.22 4.55 15.23
N LEU A 68 -5.68 4.14 14.06
CA LEU A 68 -6.14 2.77 13.82
C LEU A 68 -4.98 1.75 13.84
N LEU A 69 -3.82 2.12 13.29
CA LEU A 69 -2.61 1.29 13.34
C LEU A 69 -2.12 1.12 14.79
N GLN A 70 -2.08 2.20 15.57
CA GLN A 70 -1.70 2.14 16.99
C GLN A 70 -2.63 1.22 17.81
N LYS A 71 -3.93 1.16 17.48
CA LYS A 71 -4.87 0.22 18.11
C LYS A 71 -4.61 -1.25 17.74
N GLN A 72 -3.77 -1.51 16.76
CA GLN A 72 -3.32 -2.86 16.36
C GLN A 72 -1.84 -3.09 16.72
N ASP A 73 -1.34 -2.38 17.74
CA ASP A 73 0.03 -2.48 18.25
C ASP A 73 1.14 -2.13 17.23
N TYR A 74 0.76 -1.40 16.18
CA TYR A 74 1.72 -0.80 15.24
C TYR A 74 2.12 0.58 15.72
N HIS A 75 3.38 0.72 16.14
CA HIS A 75 3.95 1.97 16.62
C HIS A 75 4.84 2.62 15.56
N LEU A 76 4.91 3.95 15.57
CA LEU A 76 5.76 4.70 14.65
C LEU A 76 7.24 4.39 14.95
N VAL A 77 7.95 3.88 13.93
CA VAL A 77 9.38 3.54 14.00
C VAL A 77 10.21 4.67 13.40
N SER A 78 9.79 5.19 12.26
CA SER A 78 10.46 6.30 11.56
C SER A 78 9.46 7.11 10.76
N GLN A 79 9.82 8.37 10.49
CA GLN A 79 9.05 9.25 9.63
C GLN A 79 10.01 10.12 8.82
N CYS A 80 9.83 10.10 7.51
CA CYS A 80 10.54 10.93 6.56
C CYS A 80 9.54 11.88 5.89
N ASN A 81 9.79 13.18 6.00
CA ASN A 81 9.03 14.17 5.26
C ASN A 81 9.67 14.34 3.88
N SER A 82 8.87 14.48 2.83
CA SER A 82 9.42 14.85 1.53
C SER A 82 9.98 16.28 1.64
N SER A 83 11.30 16.43 1.55
CA SER A 83 11.92 17.70 1.19
C SER A 83 11.40 18.09 -0.19
N ASP A 84 10.97 19.34 -0.38
CA ASP A 84 10.52 19.84 -1.69
C ASP A 84 11.65 19.88 -2.75
N GLY A 85 12.87 19.41 -2.42
CA GLY A 85 14.09 19.58 -3.22
C GLY A 85 14.61 18.36 -3.98
N ASP A 86 14.18 17.12 -3.70
CA ASP A 86 14.94 15.95 -4.17
C ASP A 86 14.37 15.25 -5.43
N TYR A 87 13.10 15.49 -5.83
CA TYR A 87 12.49 14.98 -7.08
C TYR A 87 11.34 15.91 -7.56
N PRO A 88 11.06 16.03 -8.88
CA PRO A 88 9.98 16.89 -9.43
C PRO A 88 8.62 16.46 -8.86
N PRO A 89 7.66 17.41 -8.72
CA PRO A 89 6.87 17.54 -7.50
C PRO A 89 6.29 16.20 -7.06
N SER A 90 6.98 15.57 -6.11
CA SER A 90 6.48 14.36 -5.47
C SER A 90 5.16 14.71 -4.79
N THR A 91 4.12 13.96 -5.12
CA THR A 91 2.81 14.05 -4.47
C THR A 91 2.81 13.30 -3.14
N ILE A 92 3.96 12.77 -2.69
CA ILE A 92 4.16 12.25 -1.34
C ILE A 92 4.40 13.44 -0.41
N PHE A 93 3.68 13.49 0.70
CA PHE A 93 3.85 14.45 1.79
C PHE A 93 4.80 13.89 2.85
N THR A 94 4.54 12.67 3.31
CA THR A 94 5.37 11.95 4.28
C THR A 94 5.35 10.45 4.01
N VAL A 95 6.43 9.78 4.38
CA VAL A 95 6.49 8.32 4.47
C VAL A 95 6.77 7.99 5.93
N SER A 96 5.90 7.21 6.55
CA SER A 96 6.01 6.82 7.96
C SER A 96 6.01 5.32 8.08
N THR A 97 7.06 4.74 8.67
CA THR A 97 7.14 3.30 8.92
C THR A 97 6.59 3.00 10.30
N PHE A 98 5.63 2.09 10.36
CA PHE A 98 5.07 1.54 11.57
C PHE A 98 5.54 0.10 11.76
N GLY A 99 5.74 -0.32 13.01
CA GLY A 99 6.15 -1.68 13.33
C GLY A 99 5.52 -2.19 14.62
N ASN A 100 5.31 -3.51 14.68
CA ASN A 100 4.79 -4.23 15.85
C ASN A 100 5.81 -5.25 16.42
N GLY A 101 7.10 -5.07 16.09
CA GLY A 101 8.17 -6.01 16.44
C GLY A 101 8.32 -7.22 15.50
N HIS A 102 7.32 -7.52 14.66
CA HIS A 102 7.34 -8.66 13.73
C HIS A 102 7.24 -8.25 12.25
N LYS A 103 6.43 -7.23 11.96
CA LYS A 103 6.15 -6.73 10.62
C LYS A 103 6.22 -5.21 10.58
N HIS A 104 6.43 -4.71 9.36
CA HIS A 104 6.46 -3.29 9.06
C HIS A 104 5.36 -2.91 8.07
N ILE A 105 4.79 -1.73 8.30
CA ILE A 105 3.79 -1.08 7.44
C ILE A 105 4.32 0.31 7.10
N ASP A 106 4.49 0.59 5.82
CA ASP A 106 4.84 1.91 5.35
C ASP A 106 3.57 2.67 4.99
N VAL A 107 3.38 3.84 5.60
CA VAL A 107 2.25 4.72 5.32
C VAL A 107 2.74 5.90 4.50
N ILE A 108 2.31 5.94 3.25
CA ILE A 108 2.60 7.00 2.29
C ILE A 108 1.43 7.98 2.30
N VAL A 109 1.66 9.18 2.81
CA VAL A 109 0.65 10.24 2.85
C VAL A 109 0.76 11.07 1.58
N SER A 110 -0.34 11.26 0.85
CA SER A 110 -0.36 12.15 -0.32
C SER A 110 -0.51 13.62 0.06
N LYS A 111 0.17 14.51 -0.67
CA LYS A 111 -0.05 15.97 -0.68
C LYS A 111 -1.41 16.33 -1.28
N THR A 112 -1.97 15.48 -2.12
CA THR A 112 -3.24 15.71 -2.81
C THR A 112 -4.43 15.19 -2.01
N THR A 113 -5.65 15.47 -2.47
CA THR A 113 -6.88 14.88 -1.92
C THR A 113 -7.04 13.39 -2.24
N SER A 114 -6.20 12.81 -3.10
CA SER A 114 -6.25 11.41 -3.47
C SER A 114 -5.06 10.62 -2.92
N ALA A 115 -5.34 9.46 -2.34
CA ALA A 115 -4.31 8.48 -1.98
C ALA A 115 -3.55 7.92 -3.21
N LEU A 116 -4.10 8.05 -4.42
CA LEU A 116 -3.58 7.42 -5.63
C LEU A 116 -2.46 8.22 -6.30
N SER A 117 -2.39 9.54 -6.09
CA SER A 117 -1.44 10.40 -6.80
C SER A 117 0.02 9.91 -6.70
N PRO A 118 0.51 9.47 -5.52
CA PRO A 118 1.87 8.96 -5.40
C PRO A 118 2.12 7.66 -6.17
N ILE A 119 1.10 6.81 -6.31
CA ILE A 119 1.22 5.49 -6.93
C ILE A 119 1.62 5.62 -8.40
N PHE A 120 1.03 6.57 -9.11
CA PHE A 120 1.31 6.79 -10.53
C PHE A 120 2.59 7.59 -10.81
N GLN A 121 3.32 8.00 -9.77
CA GLN A 121 4.63 8.65 -9.88
C GLN A 121 5.80 7.69 -9.69
N PHE A 122 5.56 6.41 -9.41
CA PHE A 122 6.64 5.42 -9.28
C PHE A 122 7.39 5.21 -10.60
N HIS A 123 8.67 4.82 -10.48
CA HIS A 123 9.51 4.52 -11.64
C HIS A 123 9.09 3.25 -12.36
N SER A 124 8.38 2.31 -11.72
CA SER A 124 8.03 1.01 -12.29
C SER A 124 6.53 0.76 -12.36
N THR A 125 6.03 0.33 -13.52
CA THR A 125 4.62 -0.05 -13.70
C THR A 125 4.22 -1.29 -12.89
N ALA A 126 5.19 -2.08 -12.40
CA ALA A 126 4.91 -3.27 -11.59
C ALA A 126 4.21 -2.94 -10.26
N VAL A 127 4.51 -1.77 -9.69
CA VAL A 127 4.02 -1.33 -8.38
C VAL A 127 2.89 -0.30 -8.48
N MET A 128 2.44 0.06 -9.68
CA MET A 128 1.32 1.00 -9.88
C MET A 128 -0.06 0.36 -9.70
N ASN A 129 -0.09 -0.90 -9.26
CA ASN A 129 -1.30 -1.63 -8.94
C ASN A 129 -1.72 -1.34 -7.49
N PHE A 130 -3.01 -1.37 -7.20
CA PHE A 130 -3.48 -1.14 -5.84
C PHE A 130 -4.81 -1.82 -5.55
N PHE A 131 -5.18 -1.93 -4.28
CA PHE A 131 -6.51 -2.35 -3.86
C PHE A 131 -7.04 -1.51 -2.71
N SER A 132 -8.34 -1.28 -2.71
CA SER A 132 -9.08 -0.67 -1.61
C SER A 132 -9.74 -1.75 -0.75
N ALA A 133 -10.59 -1.34 0.19
CA ALA A 133 -11.39 -2.26 1.00
C ALA A 133 -12.23 -3.26 0.19
N ASN A 134 -12.65 -2.89 -1.03
CA ASN A 134 -13.62 -3.66 -1.83
C ASN A 134 -13.24 -3.87 -3.30
N SER A 135 -12.15 -3.25 -3.78
CA SER A 135 -11.80 -3.23 -5.20
C SER A 135 -10.32 -3.50 -5.41
N LEU A 136 -9.99 -4.22 -6.48
CA LEU A 136 -8.62 -4.46 -6.94
C LEU A 136 -8.43 -3.74 -8.28
N PHE A 137 -7.35 -2.98 -8.41
CA PHE A 137 -7.04 -2.20 -9.60
C PHE A 137 -5.67 -2.60 -10.16
N CYS A 138 -5.65 -2.89 -11.46
CA CYS A 138 -4.42 -3.14 -12.21
C CYS A 138 -4.26 -2.06 -13.27
N ALA A 139 -3.24 -1.21 -13.12
CA ALA A 139 -3.04 -0.07 -14.01
C ALA A 139 -2.57 -0.49 -15.41
N TYR A 140 -1.79 -1.57 -15.50
CA TYR A 140 -1.21 -2.06 -16.75
C TYR A 140 -1.43 -3.57 -16.94
N PRO A 141 -2.68 -4.05 -17.12
CA PRO A 141 -2.98 -5.48 -17.14
C PRO A 141 -2.20 -6.28 -18.19
N SER A 142 -1.98 -5.70 -19.38
CA SER A 142 -1.23 -6.34 -20.46
C SER A 142 0.24 -6.60 -20.10
N LEU A 143 0.84 -5.72 -19.31
CA LEU A 143 2.21 -5.88 -18.81
C LEU A 143 2.23 -6.81 -17.60
N THR A 144 1.44 -6.49 -16.57
CA THR A 144 1.44 -7.21 -15.29
C THR A 144 1.10 -8.68 -15.46
N LEU A 145 0.04 -9.01 -16.22
CA LEU A 145 -0.38 -10.41 -16.40
C LEU A 145 0.55 -11.21 -17.32
N ARG A 146 1.42 -10.53 -18.09
CA ARG A 146 2.51 -11.15 -18.86
C ARG A 146 3.84 -11.16 -18.11
N HIS A 147 3.85 -10.78 -16.83
CA HIS A 147 5.05 -10.68 -16.00
C HIS A 147 6.09 -9.67 -16.55
N HIS A 148 5.62 -8.61 -17.20
CA HIS A 148 6.46 -7.52 -17.70
C HIS A 148 6.20 -6.22 -16.91
N ALA A 149 7.20 -5.34 -16.90
CA ALA A 149 7.08 -3.99 -16.36
C ALA A 149 7.92 -3.02 -17.18
N MET A 150 7.50 -1.75 -17.24
CA MET A 150 8.33 -0.66 -17.74
C MET A 150 8.94 0.09 -16.55
N ILE A 151 10.18 0.54 -16.71
CA ILE A 151 10.92 1.33 -15.72
C ILE A 151 11.34 2.64 -16.38
N ASN A 152 11.14 3.76 -15.69
CA ASN A 152 11.56 5.11 -16.10
C ASN A 152 12.92 5.49 -15.52
#